data_AF-A0A955QZN7-F1
#
_entry.id   AF-A0A955QZN7-F1
#
_cell.length_a   1.000
_cell.length_b   1.000
_cell.length_c   1.000
_cell.angle_alpha   90.00
_cell.angle_beta   90.00
_cell.angle_gamma   90.00
#
_symmetry.space_group_name_H-M   'P 1'
#
loop_
_entity.id
_entity.type
_entity.pdbx_description
1 polymer ?
#
loop_
_entity_poly.entity_id
_entity_poly.type
_entity_poly.pdbx_seq_one_letter_code
_entity_poly.pdbx_strand_id
1 'polypeptide(L)'
;MHTHKSFICSLMTGALLSFLIWVPGVTYAETTLTLEKPIHVTTAEGSDAVLEAGEYVVEPAQEWLRITLSGESPATALLLETQVGRHEEQLDEPLVFVAEGETGDAYHVVLLLLNGKKYESIGSTSGLRTRGSRPFLSTSVLEAAARHAKKGPELTNLKVRPAIENTILVEGSIGLAAPGILAPKGRLYIKGRSFGQQKGELFLKVKASDFPEYPSGIVPLEDLNWTNDKINGRIPKGMTGPIFRANVNLYVRRVDGAISNGFPRQFEVPVETRMLKRTDPEVRVIFCGVSLYATNNSVCQSSTWSSATLNGRHFNGWGSDPLCCYDYDEYAIHLQDGWVFSRSEFKKTVTGNDGDFVKPPKPALPVGKTSWVPKVEFWTSSDDKVTYSIDIEVKRAKGAY
;
A
#
# COMPACT_ATOMS: atom_id res chain seq x y z
N MET A 1 4.59 29.46 82.85
CA MET A 1 3.56 30.49 83.10
C MET A 1 2.77 30.70 81.83
N HIS A 2 1.43 30.63 81.93
CA HIS A 2 0.40 31.10 80.98
C HIS A 2 0.32 30.44 79.59
N THR A 3 -0.82 30.08 79.00
CA THR A 3 -2.24 29.88 79.41
C THR A 3 -2.96 29.30 78.19
N HIS A 4 -4.02 28.52 78.44
CA HIS A 4 -5.03 28.02 77.50
C HIS A 4 -5.47 28.97 76.38
N LYS A 5 -5.78 28.39 75.20
CA LYS A 5 -7.04 28.66 74.46
C LYS A 5 -7.56 27.41 73.76
N SER A 6 -8.74 26.97 74.18
CA SER A 6 -9.56 25.91 73.60
C SER A 6 -10.21 26.41 72.31
N PHE A 7 -10.29 25.56 71.28
CA PHE A 7 -11.18 25.76 70.13
C PHE A 7 -12.10 24.55 70.01
N ILE A 8 -13.38 24.80 70.24
CA ILE A 8 -14.49 23.88 70.06
C ILE A 8 -14.80 23.84 68.57
N CYS A 9 -14.74 22.66 67.93
CA CYS A 9 -15.23 22.47 66.57
C CYS A 9 -16.29 21.36 66.59
N SER A 10 -17.48 21.74 66.15
CA SER A 10 -18.72 20.98 66.21
C SER A 10 -18.64 19.61 65.52
N LEU A 11 -19.11 18.58 66.24
CA LEU A 11 -19.62 17.34 65.68
C LEU A 11 -20.79 17.66 64.72
N MET A 12 -20.61 17.43 63.42
CA MET A 12 -21.73 17.18 62.51
C MET A 12 -21.83 15.67 62.27
N THR A 13 -22.72 15.05 63.03
CA THR A 13 -23.14 13.65 62.84
C THR A 13 -24.08 13.59 61.63
N GLY A 14 -23.52 13.57 60.42
CA GLY A 14 -24.27 13.31 59.19
C GLY A 14 -24.56 11.81 59.06
N ALA A 15 -25.81 11.41 59.25
CA ALA A 15 -26.28 10.07 58.95
C ALA A 15 -26.21 9.83 57.42
N LEU A 16 -25.10 9.24 56.97
CA LEU A 16 -24.96 8.69 55.62
C LEU A 16 -25.81 7.40 55.56
N LEU A 17 -27.06 7.56 55.14
CA LEU A 17 -27.94 6.46 54.75
C LEU A 17 -27.34 5.82 53.49
N SER A 18 -26.55 4.77 53.68
CA SER A 18 -26.08 3.90 52.60
C SER A 18 -27.29 3.19 51.98
N PHE A 19 -27.91 3.81 50.97
CA PHE A 19 -28.80 3.11 50.06
C PHE A 19 -27.96 2.09 49.29
N LEU A 20 -27.94 0.85 49.79
CA LEU A 20 -27.61 -0.33 49.02
C LEU A 20 -28.66 -0.43 47.90
N ILE A 21 -28.39 0.23 46.77
CA ILE A 21 -29.12 0.01 45.54
C ILE A 21 -28.77 -1.40 45.11
N TRP A 22 -29.63 -2.35 45.46
CA TRP A 22 -29.59 -3.71 44.93
C TRP A 22 -29.86 -3.60 43.44
N VAL A 23 -28.79 -3.61 42.63
CA VAL A 23 -28.93 -3.70 41.18
C VAL A 23 -29.39 -5.13 40.92
N PRO A 24 -30.63 -5.37 40.43
CA PRO A 24 -31.05 -6.71 40.08
C PRO A 24 -30.07 -7.26 39.06
N GLY A 25 -29.46 -8.40 39.37
CA GLY A 25 -28.58 -9.08 38.45
C GLY A 25 -29.38 -9.43 37.20
N VAL A 26 -28.98 -8.88 36.05
CA VAL A 26 -29.55 -9.25 34.76
C VAL A 26 -29.14 -10.70 34.51
N THR A 27 -30.07 -11.64 34.67
CA THR A 27 -29.91 -13.03 34.25
C THR A 27 -30.07 -13.09 32.75
N TYR A 28 -28.99 -13.38 32.03
CA TYR A 28 -29.05 -13.66 30.60
C TYR A 28 -29.52 -15.10 30.39
N ALA A 29 -30.18 -15.37 29.27
CA ALA A 29 -30.44 -16.75 28.86
C ALA A 29 -29.09 -17.48 28.69
N GLU A 30 -29.00 -18.72 29.15
CA GLU A 30 -27.80 -19.54 28.98
C GLU A 30 -27.50 -19.67 27.48
N THR A 31 -26.32 -19.19 27.08
CA THR A 31 -25.89 -19.25 25.69
C THR A 31 -24.88 -20.39 25.54
N THR A 32 -25.22 -21.42 24.77
CA THR A 32 -24.39 -22.62 24.62
C THR A 32 -23.53 -22.57 23.36
N LEU A 33 -22.26 -22.94 23.50
CA LEU A 33 -21.26 -22.97 22.44
C LEU A 33 -20.74 -24.40 22.28
N THR A 34 -20.78 -24.95 21.07
CA THR A 34 -20.17 -26.26 20.78
C THR A 34 -18.84 -26.07 20.06
N LEU A 35 -17.78 -26.69 20.57
CA LEU A 35 -16.46 -26.76 19.96
C LEU A 35 -16.23 -28.15 19.37
N GLU A 36 -16.00 -28.21 18.06
CA GLU A 36 -15.69 -29.48 17.36
C GLU A 36 -14.23 -29.93 17.58
N LYS A 37 -13.35 -29.01 17.98
CA LYS A 37 -11.91 -29.24 18.10
C LYS A 37 -11.34 -28.42 19.26
N PRO A 38 -10.20 -28.84 19.83
CA PRO A 38 -9.50 -28.05 20.82
C PRO A 38 -9.05 -26.70 20.25
N ILE A 39 -9.20 -25.63 21.03
CA ILE A 39 -8.75 -24.27 20.69
C ILE A 39 -7.89 -23.75 21.84
N HIS A 40 -6.64 -23.37 21.54
CA HIS A 40 -5.78 -22.62 22.45
C HIS A 40 -6.26 -21.18 22.55
N VAL A 41 -6.50 -20.70 23.76
CA VAL A 41 -7.00 -19.36 24.07
C VAL A 41 -6.13 -18.68 25.12
N THR A 42 -6.19 -17.35 25.17
CA THR A 42 -5.59 -16.58 26.27
C THR A 42 -6.58 -16.41 27.40
N THR A 43 -6.19 -16.74 28.62
CA THR A 43 -7.01 -16.47 29.81
C THR A 43 -6.97 -14.99 30.19
N ALA A 44 -7.87 -14.55 31.07
CA ALA A 44 -7.86 -13.20 31.65
C ALA A 44 -6.52 -12.82 32.32
N GLU A 45 -5.73 -13.80 32.74
CA GLU A 45 -4.41 -13.62 33.36
C GLU A 45 -3.26 -13.59 32.33
N GLY A 46 -3.57 -13.72 31.03
CA GLY A 46 -2.59 -13.75 29.95
C GLY A 46 -1.96 -15.12 29.69
N SER A 47 -2.30 -16.15 30.49
CA SER A 47 -1.80 -17.51 30.32
C SER A 47 -2.45 -18.22 29.12
N ASP A 48 -1.84 -19.31 28.65
CA ASP A 48 -2.44 -20.18 27.63
C ASP A 48 -3.31 -21.24 28.29
N ALA A 49 -4.52 -21.43 27.76
CA ALA A 49 -5.44 -22.49 28.14
C ALA A 49 -5.97 -23.17 26.88
N VAL A 50 -6.31 -24.45 27.00
CA VAL A 50 -6.94 -25.21 25.92
C VAL A 50 -8.41 -25.39 26.25
N LEU A 51 -9.29 -24.89 25.38
CA LEU A 51 -10.68 -25.28 25.38
C LEU A 51 -10.78 -26.56 24.56
N GLU A 52 -11.02 -27.69 25.22
CA GLU A 52 -11.21 -28.98 24.55
C GLU A 52 -12.46 -28.98 23.66
N ALA A 53 -12.60 -30.01 22.82
CA ALA A 53 -13.85 -30.21 22.10
C ALA A 53 -14.99 -30.54 23.09
N GLY A 54 -16.15 -29.90 22.95
CA GLY A 54 -17.26 -30.06 23.88
C GLY A 54 -18.31 -28.96 23.80
N GLU A 55 -19.35 -29.06 24.61
CA GLU A 55 -20.38 -28.04 24.77
C GLU A 55 -20.08 -27.17 25.98
N TYR A 56 -20.18 -25.86 25.83
CA TYR A 56 -19.84 -24.88 26.86
C TYR A 56 -20.99 -23.89 27.08
N VAL A 57 -21.19 -23.47 28.33
CA VAL A 57 -22.00 -22.30 28.66
C VAL A 57 -21.11 -21.07 28.63
N VAL A 58 -21.51 -20.06 27.87
CA VAL A 58 -20.75 -18.83 27.66
C VAL A 58 -21.52 -17.64 28.21
N GLU A 59 -20.86 -16.85 29.05
CA GLU A 59 -21.47 -15.71 29.73
C GLU A 59 -20.53 -14.50 29.73
N PRO A 60 -21.07 -13.27 29.71
CA PRO A 60 -20.26 -12.07 29.86
C PRO A 60 -19.80 -11.93 31.32
N ALA A 61 -18.52 -11.65 31.55
CA ALA A 61 -17.95 -11.43 32.88
C ALA A 61 -17.12 -10.14 32.89
N GLN A 62 -17.76 -8.99 33.17
CA GLN A 62 -17.13 -7.66 33.09
C GLN A 62 -16.50 -7.36 31.71
N GLU A 63 -15.17 -7.51 31.60
CA GLU A 63 -14.34 -7.32 30.39
C GLU A 63 -13.84 -8.64 29.79
N TRP A 64 -14.31 -9.78 30.33
CA TRP A 64 -13.93 -11.12 29.92
C TRP A 64 -15.14 -11.92 29.45
N LEU A 65 -14.87 -13.07 28.83
CA LEU A 65 -15.85 -14.12 28.61
C LEU A 65 -15.62 -15.22 29.65
N ARG A 66 -16.66 -15.55 30.41
CA ARG A 66 -16.68 -16.73 31.26
C ARG A 66 -17.17 -17.90 30.42
N ILE A 67 -16.39 -18.97 30.38
CA ILE A 67 -16.74 -20.21 29.68
C ILE A 67 -16.68 -21.39 30.65
N THR A 68 -17.77 -22.16 30.73
CA THR A 68 -17.89 -23.32 31.63
C THR A 68 -18.25 -24.53 30.79
N LEU A 69 -17.58 -25.67 30.97
CA LEU A 69 -17.97 -26.90 30.27
C LEU A 69 -19.37 -27.32 30.75
N SER A 70 -20.25 -27.69 29.81
CA SER A 70 -21.64 -28.02 30.12
C SER A 70 -21.70 -29.21 31.08
N GLY A 71 -22.44 -29.06 32.17
CA GLY A 71 -22.52 -30.06 33.24
C GLY A 71 -21.45 -29.93 34.33
N GLU A 72 -20.47 -29.04 34.18
CA GLU A 72 -19.54 -28.71 35.25
C GLU A 72 -20.05 -27.59 36.17
N SER A 73 -19.41 -27.45 37.33
CA SER A 73 -19.71 -26.39 38.30
C SER A 73 -19.21 -25.04 37.77
N PRO A 74 -19.96 -23.93 37.96
CA PRO A 74 -19.48 -22.58 37.62
C PRO A 74 -18.14 -22.20 38.29
N ALA A 75 -17.72 -22.91 39.34
CA ALA A 75 -16.42 -22.72 39.99
C ALA A 75 -15.23 -23.21 39.14
N THR A 76 -15.44 -24.05 38.12
CA THR A 76 -14.41 -24.50 37.18
C THR A 76 -14.33 -23.64 35.92
N ALA A 77 -15.12 -22.56 35.86
CA ALA A 77 -15.19 -21.71 34.69
C ALA A 77 -13.85 -21.03 34.37
N LEU A 78 -13.50 -21.00 33.09
CA LEU A 78 -12.35 -20.26 32.59
C LEU A 78 -12.77 -18.83 32.22
N LEU A 79 -11.95 -17.85 32.59
CA LEU A 79 -12.09 -16.47 32.12
C LEU A 79 -11.15 -16.26 30.94
N LEU A 80 -11.71 -15.92 29.78
CA LEU A 80 -10.96 -15.68 28.56
C LEU A 80 -10.62 -14.20 28.43
N GLU A 81 -9.44 -13.88 27.93
CA GLU A 81 -9.11 -12.54 27.44
C GLU A 81 -10.03 -12.21 26.26
N THR A 82 -10.66 -11.04 26.29
CA THR A 82 -11.57 -10.61 25.24
C THR A 82 -11.39 -9.17 24.86
N GLN A 83 -11.70 -8.89 23.59
CA GLN A 83 -11.94 -7.54 23.13
C GLN A 83 -13.44 -7.25 23.26
N VAL A 84 -13.77 -6.15 23.94
CA VAL A 84 -15.15 -5.68 24.08
C VAL A 84 -15.45 -4.64 23.00
N GLY A 85 -16.55 -4.81 22.29
CA GLY A 85 -16.96 -3.93 21.20
C GLY A 85 -18.46 -3.68 21.16
N ARG A 86 -18.91 -3.08 20.06
CA ARG A 86 -20.34 -2.93 19.74
C ARG A 86 -20.69 -3.68 18.47
N HIS A 87 -21.97 -4.01 18.33
CA HIS A 87 -22.55 -4.64 17.16
C HIS A 87 -23.93 -4.02 16.89
N GLU A 88 -24.40 -4.07 15.64
CA GLU A 88 -25.62 -3.36 15.19
C GLU A 88 -26.76 -4.33 14.82
N GLU A 89 -26.48 -5.63 14.87
CA GLU A 89 -27.43 -6.70 14.56
C GLU A 89 -28.57 -6.72 15.58
N GLN A 90 -29.79 -6.76 15.08
CA GLN A 90 -30.98 -6.95 15.92
C GLN A 90 -31.11 -8.42 16.30
N LEU A 91 -31.00 -8.71 17.59
CA LEU A 91 -31.08 -10.06 18.16
C LEU A 91 -32.33 -10.20 19.03
N ASP A 92 -32.97 -11.37 18.96
CA ASP A 92 -34.11 -11.73 19.81
C ASP A 92 -33.63 -12.40 21.13
N GLU A 93 -32.43 -13.00 21.10
CA GLU A 93 -31.74 -13.65 22.22
C GLU A 93 -30.21 -13.44 22.10
N PRO A 94 -29.42 -13.57 23.19
CA PRO A 94 -27.97 -13.50 23.08
C PRO A 94 -27.45 -14.57 22.11
N LEU A 95 -26.46 -14.21 21.30
CA LEU A 95 -25.92 -15.11 20.28
C LEU A 95 -24.45 -15.41 20.57
N VAL A 96 -24.13 -16.70 20.73
CA VAL A 96 -22.74 -17.18 20.81
C VAL A 96 -22.41 -18.03 19.59
N PHE A 97 -21.20 -17.88 19.05
CA PHE A 97 -20.71 -18.70 17.95
C PHE A 97 -19.17 -18.70 17.89
N VAL A 98 -18.63 -19.66 17.14
CA VAL A 98 -17.21 -19.68 16.75
C VAL A 98 -17.08 -19.41 15.26
N ALA A 99 -16.17 -18.52 14.88
CA ALA A 99 -15.84 -18.25 13.48
C ALA A 99 -14.36 -18.44 13.20
N GLU A 100 -14.02 -18.94 12.01
CA GLU A 100 -12.64 -18.99 11.53
C GLU A 100 -12.18 -17.57 11.15
N GLY A 101 -10.99 -17.18 11.61
CA GLY A 101 -10.33 -15.92 11.24
C GLY A 101 -9.72 -15.96 9.84
N GLU A 102 -9.21 -14.82 9.37
CA GLU A 102 -8.63 -14.70 8.02
C GLU A 102 -7.38 -15.57 7.81
N THR A 103 -6.57 -15.69 8.86
CA THR A 103 -5.48 -16.66 8.92
C THR A 103 -6.11 -17.98 9.31
N GLY A 104 -6.08 -19.01 8.46
CA GLY A 104 -6.82 -20.28 8.64
C GLY A 104 -6.50 -21.13 9.89
N ASP A 105 -5.74 -20.58 10.84
CA ASP A 105 -5.47 -21.14 12.16
C ASP A 105 -6.02 -20.27 13.31
N ALA A 106 -6.60 -19.10 13.04
CA ALA A 106 -7.24 -18.26 14.05
C ALA A 106 -8.73 -18.63 14.19
N TYR A 107 -9.22 -18.66 15.42
CA TYR A 107 -10.62 -18.90 15.75
C TYR A 107 -11.11 -17.79 16.68
N HIS A 108 -12.30 -17.28 16.42
CA HIS A 108 -12.93 -16.22 17.19
C HIS A 108 -14.13 -16.80 17.94
N VAL A 109 -14.10 -16.74 19.28
CA VAL A 109 -15.26 -17.05 20.13
C VAL A 109 -15.99 -15.74 20.41
N VAL A 110 -17.21 -15.62 19.91
CA VAL A 110 -17.96 -14.36 19.93
C VAL A 110 -19.26 -14.52 20.68
N LEU A 111 -19.55 -13.57 21.57
CA LEU A 111 -20.84 -13.40 22.24
C LEU A 111 -21.41 -12.01 21.89
N LEU A 112 -22.61 -11.99 21.34
CA LEU A 112 -23.38 -10.79 21.03
C LEU A 112 -24.57 -10.68 21.98
N LEU A 113 -24.75 -9.50 22.59
CA LEU A 113 -25.81 -9.23 23.57
C LEU A 113 -26.87 -8.29 22.98
N LEU A 114 -28.13 -8.42 23.41
CA LEU A 114 -29.25 -7.59 22.91
C LEU A 114 -29.03 -6.08 23.07
N ASN A 115 -28.18 -5.65 23.99
CA ASN A 115 -27.85 -4.25 24.20
C ASN A 115 -26.80 -3.70 23.21
N GLY A 116 -26.46 -4.46 22.16
CA GLY A 116 -25.48 -4.10 21.16
C GLY A 116 -24.03 -4.25 21.62
N LYS A 117 -23.78 -4.88 22.79
CA LYS A 117 -22.43 -5.15 23.29
C LYS A 117 -21.92 -6.48 22.72
N LYS A 118 -20.67 -6.50 22.27
CA LYS A 118 -19.98 -7.69 21.77
C LYS A 118 -18.78 -8.02 22.65
N TYR A 119 -18.56 -9.31 22.88
CA TYR A 119 -17.33 -9.86 23.45
C TYR A 119 -16.69 -10.81 22.44
N GLU A 120 -15.39 -10.68 22.23
CA GLU A 120 -14.67 -11.48 21.25
C GLU A 120 -13.34 -11.97 21.83
N SER A 121 -13.19 -13.28 22.00
CA SER A 121 -11.93 -13.94 22.33
C SER A 121 -11.31 -14.55 21.08
N ILE A 122 -9.99 -14.58 20.99
CA ILE A 122 -9.27 -15.09 19.81
C ILE A 122 -8.33 -16.22 20.22
N GLY A 123 -8.58 -17.41 19.69
CA GLY A 123 -7.76 -18.59 19.86
C GLY A 123 -7.13 -19.12 18.58
N SER A 124 -6.43 -20.25 18.68
CA SER A 124 -5.81 -20.97 17.56
C SER A 124 -5.85 -22.49 17.77
N THR A 125 -5.93 -23.26 16.69
CA THR A 125 -5.83 -24.73 16.76
C THR A 125 -4.40 -25.25 16.90
N SER A 126 -3.39 -24.45 16.52
CA SER A 126 -1.98 -24.84 16.61
C SER A 126 -1.28 -24.40 17.90
N GLY A 127 -1.91 -23.54 18.69
CA GLY A 127 -1.29 -22.86 19.83
C GLY A 127 -0.33 -21.73 19.44
N LEU A 128 -0.13 -21.48 18.13
CA LEU A 128 0.70 -20.38 17.66
C LEU A 128 -0.05 -19.04 17.79
N ARG A 129 0.51 -18.15 18.60
CA ARG A 129 0.00 -16.79 18.75
C ARG A 129 0.68 -15.85 17.76
N THR A 130 -0.12 -15.20 16.91
CA THR A 130 0.35 -14.05 16.13
C THR A 130 0.71 -12.90 17.07
N ARG A 131 1.86 -12.28 16.85
CA ARG A 131 2.29 -11.06 17.56
C ARG A 131 1.64 -9.84 16.89
N GLY A 132 0.88 -9.06 17.65
CA GLY A 132 0.27 -7.82 17.16
C GLY A 132 -1.19 -7.68 17.59
N SER A 133 -1.74 -6.47 17.40
CA SER A 133 -3.17 -6.24 17.56
C SER A 133 -3.93 -7.08 16.54
N ARG A 134 -4.86 -7.91 17.03
CA ARG A 134 -5.69 -8.75 16.18
C ARG A 134 -6.99 -7.99 15.88
N PRO A 135 -7.36 -7.82 14.60
CA PRO A 135 -8.61 -7.16 14.27
C PRO A 135 -9.80 -7.99 14.75
N PHE A 136 -10.88 -7.30 15.13
CA PHE A 136 -12.19 -7.93 15.32
C PHE A 136 -12.64 -8.65 14.05
N LEU A 137 -13.52 -9.63 14.20
CA LEU A 137 -14.30 -10.17 13.09
C LEU A 137 -15.00 -9.04 12.32
N SER A 138 -14.97 -9.13 10.99
CA SER A 138 -15.66 -8.19 10.12
C SER A 138 -17.17 -8.17 10.39
N THR A 139 -17.80 -7.02 10.21
CA THR A 139 -19.27 -6.86 10.32
C THR A 139 -20.03 -7.85 9.45
N SER A 140 -19.51 -8.17 8.26
CA SER A 140 -20.14 -9.15 7.36
C SER A 140 -20.30 -10.55 7.95
N VAL A 141 -19.36 -10.99 8.82
CA VAL A 141 -19.41 -12.28 9.52
C VAL A 141 -20.44 -12.22 10.65
N LEU A 142 -20.46 -11.10 11.41
CA LEU A 142 -21.43 -10.88 12.49
C LEU A 142 -22.87 -10.86 11.95
N GLU A 143 -23.11 -10.13 10.86
CA GLU A 143 -24.41 -10.10 10.20
C GLU A 143 -24.83 -11.47 9.67
N ALA A 144 -23.90 -12.24 9.10
CA ALA A 144 -24.19 -13.58 8.61
C ALA A 144 -24.60 -14.52 9.75
N ALA A 145 -23.89 -14.46 10.88
CA ALA A 145 -24.23 -15.20 12.09
C ALA A 145 -25.60 -14.80 12.63
N ALA A 146 -25.88 -13.50 12.76
CA ALA A 146 -27.17 -13.00 13.26
C ALA A 146 -28.35 -13.36 12.34
N ARG A 147 -28.19 -13.25 11.01
CA ARG A 147 -29.22 -13.69 10.05
C ARG A 147 -29.50 -15.19 10.17
N HIS A 148 -28.47 -15.97 10.47
CA HIS A 148 -28.59 -17.40 10.60
C HIS A 148 -29.29 -17.79 11.91
N ALA A 149 -28.97 -17.14 13.03
CA ALA A 149 -29.65 -17.35 14.31
C ALA A 149 -31.18 -17.15 14.21
N LYS A 150 -31.63 -16.15 13.42
CA LYS A 150 -33.07 -15.91 13.17
C LYS A 150 -33.80 -17.03 12.43
N LYS A 151 -33.08 -17.96 11.79
CA LYS A 151 -33.69 -19.09 11.06
C LYS A 151 -34.03 -20.28 11.98
N GLY A 152 -33.69 -20.22 13.27
CA GLY A 152 -34.07 -21.20 14.28
C GLY A 152 -32.91 -22.10 14.75
N PRO A 153 -33.11 -22.83 15.87
CA PRO A 153 -32.06 -23.51 16.64
C PRO A 153 -31.50 -24.80 16.01
N GLU A 154 -31.93 -25.20 14.81
CA GLU A 154 -31.53 -26.48 14.19
C GLU A 154 -30.07 -26.51 13.70
N LEU A 155 -29.30 -25.44 13.91
CA LEU A 155 -27.96 -25.26 13.32
C LEU A 155 -26.98 -24.57 14.30
N THR A 156 -26.86 -25.07 15.52
CA THR A 156 -25.91 -24.57 16.56
C THR A 156 -24.43 -24.85 16.27
N ASN A 157 -24.13 -25.72 15.29
CA ASN A 157 -22.78 -25.86 14.73
C ASN A 157 -22.63 -24.99 13.49
N LEU A 158 -22.90 -23.69 13.64
CA LEU A 158 -22.63 -22.75 12.57
C LEU A 158 -21.11 -22.57 12.48
N LYS A 159 -20.47 -23.45 11.71
CA LYS A 159 -19.19 -23.14 11.11
C LYS A 159 -19.46 -22.01 10.12
N VAL A 160 -19.53 -20.76 10.63
CA VAL A 160 -19.40 -19.56 9.79
C VAL A 160 -17.98 -19.60 9.29
N ARG A 161 -17.74 -20.41 8.25
CA ARG A 161 -16.74 -20.04 7.29
C ARG A 161 -17.16 -18.64 6.88
N PRO A 162 -16.29 -17.63 6.98
CA PRO A 162 -16.62 -16.32 6.39
C PRO A 162 -17.23 -16.63 5.02
N ALA A 163 -18.35 -15.99 4.66
CA ALA A 163 -19.00 -16.23 3.40
C ALA A 163 -18.04 -15.83 2.27
N ILE A 164 -17.09 -16.72 1.95
CA ILE A 164 -16.08 -16.59 0.92
C ILE A 164 -16.80 -16.45 -0.43
N GLU A 165 -18.06 -16.88 -0.52
CA GLU A 165 -18.87 -16.71 -1.71
C GLU A 165 -19.07 -15.24 -2.10
N ASN A 166 -19.07 -14.30 -1.13
CA ASN A 166 -19.19 -12.86 -1.42
C ASN A 166 -17.87 -12.08 -1.28
N THR A 167 -16.86 -12.64 -0.62
CA THR A 167 -15.53 -12.04 -0.62
C THR A 167 -14.89 -12.27 -1.98
N ILE A 168 -14.67 -11.19 -2.74
CA ILE A 168 -13.92 -11.26 -3.98
C ILE A 168 -12.48 -11.65 -3.66
N LEU A 169 -12.17 -12.95 -3.73
CA LEU A 169 -10.80 -13.42 -3.60
C LEU A 169 -10.11 -13.28 -4.95
N VAL A 170 -9.19 -12.33 -5.01
CA VAL A 170 -8.33 -12.10 -6.16
C VAL A 170 -7.08 -12.95 -5.99
N GLU A 171 -6.99 -14.06 -6.71
CA GLU A 171 -5.77 -14.87 -6.80
C GLU A 171 -5.09 -14.58 -8.15
N GLY A 172 -4.47 -13.41 -8.25
CA GLY A 172 -3.86 -12.96 -9.50
C GLY A 172 -2.43 -13.47 -9.70
N SER A 173 -2.23 -14.33 -10.70
CA SER A 173 -0.98 -14.30 -11.46
C SER A 173 -1.17 -13.33 -12.62
N ILE A 174 -0.34 -12.29 -12.67
CA ILE A 174 -0.32 -11.40 -13.84
C ILE A 174 0.45 -12.14 -14.92
N GLY A 175 -0.27 -12.88 -15.75
CA GLY A 175 0.25 -13.44 -16.99
C GLY A 175 0.43 -12.32 -18.00
N LEU A 176 1.65 -11.79 -18.10
CA LEU A 176 2.01 -10.86 -19.17
C LEU A 176 2.02 -11.67 -20.49
N ALA A 177 0.96 -11.59 -21.29
CA ALA A 177 0.91 -12.13 -22.65
C ALA A 177 1.93 -11.48 -23.62
N ALA A 178 3.19 -11.95 -23.59
CA ALA A 178 4.33 -11.53 -24.41
C ALA A 178 5.12 -10.31 -23.88
N PRO A 179 6.43 -10.19 -24.18
CA PRO A 179 7.26 -9.13 -23.62
C PRO A 179 6.77 -7.78 -24.20
N GLY A 180 6.59 -6.78 -23.32
CA GLY A 180 5.99 -5.47 -23.66
C GLY A 180 4.97 -4.91 -22.66
N ILE A 181 4.65 -5.62 -21.57
CA ILE A 181 3.33 -5.44 -20.91
C ILE A 181 3.17 -4.34 -19.88
N LEU A 182 4.12 -3.45 -19.64
CA LEU A 182 3.79 -2.22 -18.89
C LEU A 182 4.23 -0.94 -19.58
N ALA A 183 4.40 -1.02 -20.91
CA ALA A 183 4.17 0.15 -21.73
C ALA A 183 2.65 0.48 -21.69
N PRO A 184 2.25 1.76 -21.80
CA PRO A 184 0.86 2.10 -22.06
C PRO A 184 0.24 1.15 -23.10
N LYS A 185 -0.95 0.59 -22.81
CA LYS A 185 -1.64 -0.52 -23.51
C LYS A 185 -1.31 -1.96 -23.06
N GLY A 186 -0.49 -2.16 -22.04
CA GLY A 186 -0.23 -3.47 -21.44
C GLY A 186 -1.49 -4.20 -20.98
N ARG A 187 -1.57 -5.53 -21.17
CA ARG A 187 -2.70 -6.36 -20.71
C ARG A 187 -2.43 -7.00 -19.35
N LEU A 188 -3.37 -6.86 -18.43
CA LEU A 188 -3.39 -7.53 -17.14
C LEU A 188 -4.35 -8.72 -17.21
N TYR A 189 -3.85 -9.90 -16.84
CA TYR A 189 -4.64 -11.11 -16.63
C TYR A 189 -4.81 -11.32 -15.13
N ILE A 190 -6.05 -11.51 -14.69
CA ILE A 190 -6.39 -11.73 -13.29
C ILE A 190 -7.22 -12.99 -13.21
N LYS A 191 -6.84 -13.90 -12.31
CA LYS A 191 -7.64 -15.05 -11.92
C LYS A 191 -8.18 -14.82 -10.51
N GLY A 192 -9.32 -15.40 -10.20
CA GLY A 192 -9.90 -15.35 -8.86
C GLY A 192 -11.23 -16.09 -8.82
N ARG A 193 -12.06 -15.73 -7.86
CA ARG A 193 -13.41 -16.28 -7.70
C ARG A 193 -14.38 -15.19 -7.30
N SER A 194 -15.65 -15.43 -7.57
CA SER A 194 -16.75 -14.55 -7.20
C SER A 194 -16.68 -13.14 -7.80
N PHE A 195 -16.11 -12.98 -9.00
CA PHE A 195 -16.16 -11.71 -9.74
C PHE A 195 -17.57 -11.36 -10.23
N GLY A 196 -18.49 -12.32 -10.23
CA GLY A 196 -19.81 -12.16 -10.81
C GLY A 196 -19.80 -12.31 -12.32
N GLN A 197 -20.98 -12.60 -12.90
CA GLN A 197 -21.14 -12.74 -14.35
C GLN A 197 -21.27 -11.39 -15.06
N GLN A 198 -21.73 -10.35 -14.36
CA GLN A 198 -21.83 -9.01 -14.90
C GLN A 198 -20.50 -8.27 -14.74
N LYS A 199 -20.12 -7.54 -15.78
CA LYS A 199 -18.90 -6.74 -15.82
C LYS A 199 -18.95 -5.64 -14.76
N GLY A 200 -18.06 -5.72 -13.79
CA GLY A 200 -17.80 -4.66 -12.82
C GLY A 200 -16.69 -3.71 -13.27
N GLU A 201 -16.01 -3.12 -12.29
CA GLU A 201 -14.84 -2.26 -12.49
C GLU A 201 -13.56 -2.98 -12.05
N LEU A 202 -12.48 -2.72 -12.79
CA LEU A 202 -11.13 -3.13 -12.43
C LEU A 202 -10.26 -1.88 -12.43
N PHE A 203 -9.58 -1.60 -11.32
CA PHE A 203 -8.78 -0.38 -11.19
C PHE A 203 -7.53 -0.59 -10.34
N LEU A 204 -6.52 0.24 -10.58
CA LEU A 204 -5.32 0.35 -9.76
C LEU A 204 -5.47 1.53 -8.79
N LYS A 205 -4.99 1.36 -7.57
CA LYS A 205 -4.74 2.47 -6.64
C LYS A 205 -3.25 2.81 -6.65
N VAL A 206 -2.94 4.04 -7.00
CA VAL A 206 -1.59 4.60 -7.12
C VAL A 206 -1.45 5.87 -6.28
N LYS A 207 -0.21 6.30 -6.03
CA LYS A 207 0.04 7.62 -5.43
C LYS A 207 -0.17 8.68 -6.50
N ALA A 208 -1.03 9.66 -6.22
CA ALA A 208 -1.30 10.76 -7.15
C ALA A 208 -0.03 11.58 -7.50
N SER A 209 0.95 11.65 -6.59
CA SER A 209 2.26 12.29 -6.85
C SER A 209 3.03 11.65 -7.99
N ASP A 210 2.84 10.34 -8.18
CA ASP A 210 3.59 9.55 -9.17
C ASP A 210 2.89 9.55 -10.53
N PHE A 211 1.58 9.90 -10.54
CA PHE A 211 0.72 9.94 -11.72
C PHE A 211 -0.22 11.16 -11.67
N PRO A 212 0.26 12.36 -12.01
CA PRO A 212 -0.52 13.61 -11.94
C PRO A 212 -1.80 13.59 -12.79
N GLU A 213 -1.83 12.78 -13.85
CA GLU A 213 -2.99 12.57 -14.70
C GLU A 213 -4.14 11.82 -13.98
N TYR A 214 -3.87 11.19 -12.84
CA TYR A 214 -4.87 10.53 -11.98
C TYR A 214 -4.86 11.15 -10.57
N PRO A 215 -5.43 12.35 -10.38
CA PRO A 215 -5.39 13.06 -9.11
C PRO A 215 -6.13 12.33 -7.98
N SER A 216 -7.08 11.46 -8.31
CA SER A 216 -7.76 10.57 -7.35
C SER A 216 -6.90 9.40 -6.88
N GLY A 217 -5.77 9.15 -7.54
CA GLY A 217 -4.97 7.94 -7.36
C GLY A 217 -5.68 6.68 -7.86
N ILE A 218 -6.78 6.79 -8.62
CA ILE A 218 -7.52 5.65 -9.17
C ILE A 218 -7.30 5.61 -10.68
N VAL A 219 -6.78 4.48 -11.17
CA VAL A 219 -6.55 4.24 -12.60
C VAL A 219 -7.48 3.12 -13.07
N PRO A 220 -8.58 3.43 -13.77
CA PRO A 220 -9.46 2.40 -14.32
C PRO A 220 -8.74 1.66 -15.45
N LEU A 221 -8.94 0.34 -15.54
CA LEU A 221 -8.46 -0.43 -16.68
C LEU A 221 -9.46 -0.41 -17.83
N GLU A 222 -8.94 -0.42 -19.05
CA GLU A 222 -9.68 -0.42 -20.31
C GLU A 222 -9.90 -1.86 -20.83
N ASP A 223 -10.76 -2.00 -21.85
CA ASP A 223 -10.93 -3.26 -22.62
C ASP A 223 -11.18 -4.53 -21.79
N LEU A 224 -11.99 -4.40 -20.73
CA LEU A 224 -12.22 -5.51 -19.81
C LEU A 224 -12.98 -6.66 -20.48
N ASN A 225 -12.39 -7.86 -20.47
CA ASN A 225 -13.08 -9.13 -20.69
C ASN A 225 -13.27 -9.81 -19.33
N TRP A 226 -14.52 -10.03 -18.93
CA TRP A 226 -14.92 -10.37 -17.58
C TRP A 226 -15.68 -11.68 -17.55
N THR A 227 -15.27 -12.56 -16.64
CA THR A 227 -15.94 -13.82 -16.31
C THR A 227 -15.94 -13.96 -14.78
N ASN A 228 -16.65 -14.96 -14.26
CA ASN A 228 -16.75 -15.13 -12.81
C ASN A 228 -15.41 -15.47 -12.13
N ASP A 229 -14.45 -16.03 -12.88
CA ASP A 229 -13.16 -16.50 -12.36
C ASP A 229 -11.94 -15.81 -13.01
N LYS A 230 -12.15 -15.03 -14.08
CA LYS A 230 -11.08 -14.34 -14.81
C LYS A 230 -11.49 -12.94 -15.24
N ILE A 231 -10.56 -12.00 -15.11
CA ILE A 231 -10.68 -10.66 -15.69
C ILE A 231 -9.43 -10.38 -16.50
N ASN A 232 -9.60 -9.95 -17.74
CA ASN A 232 -8.53 -9.40 -18.56
C ASN A 232 -8.80 -7.92 -18.75
N GLY A 233 -7.80 -7.07 -18.57
CA GLY A 233 -7.93 -5.64 -18.81
C GLY A 233 -6.67 -5.03 -19.42
N ARG A 234 -6.76 -3.79 -19.85
CA ARG A 234 -5.67 -3.03 -20.44
C ARG A 234 -5.34 -1.82 -19.57
N ILE A 235 -4.05 -1.56 -19.34
CA ILE A 235 -3.60 -0.34 -18.67
C ILE A 235 -3.78 0.85 -19.63
N PRO A 236 -4.40 1.95 -19.19
CA PRO A 236 -4.65 3.11 -20.03
C PRO A 236 -3.38 3.67 -20.67
N LYS A 237 -3.53 4.26 -21.86
CA LYS A 237 -2.40 4.86 -22.60
C LYS A 237 -1.74 6.02 -21.86
N GLY A 238 -2.50 6.72 -21.01
CA GLY A 238 -2.01 7.88 -20.26
C GLY A 238 -1.10 7.53 -19.09
N MET A 239 -1.08 6.25 -18.66
CA MET A 239 -0.28 5.82 -17.51
C MET A 239 1.19 5.65 -17.95
N THR A 240 1.91 6.76 -18.03
CA THR A 240 3.34 6.80 -18.38
C THR A 240 4.15 7.14 -17.13
N GLY A 241 4.97 6.21 -16.64
CA GLY A 241 5.74 6.46 -15.42
C GLY A 241 6.30 5.21 -14.76
N PRO A 242 6.92 5.35 -13.58
CA PRO A 242 7.56 4.27 -12.84
C PRO A 242 6.54 3.37 -12.12
N ILE A 243 5.54 2.84 -12.85
CA ILE A 243 4.69 1.74 -12.36
C ILE A 243 5.60 0.55 -11.93
N PHE A 244 6.77 0.46 -12.54
CA PHE A 244 7.87 -0.48 -12.27
C PHE A 244 8.53 -0.38 -10.89
N ARG A 245 8.23 0.66 -10.09
CA ARG A 245 8.80 0.85 -8.74
C ARG A 245 7.76 1.20 -7.68
N ALA A 246 6.53 1.48 -8.08
CA ALA A 246 5.46 1.80 -7.16
C ALA A 246 4.78 0.51 -6.69
N ASN A 247 4.57 0.40 -5.38
CA ASN A 247 3.59 -0.53 -4.85
C ASN A 247 2.22 -0.06 -5.31
N VAL A 248 1.60 -0.80 -6.23
CA VAL A 248 0.20 -0.57 -6.60
C VAL A 248 -0.67 -1.59 -5.88
N ASN A 249 -1.92 -1.21 -5.65
CA ASN A 249 -2.95 -2.15 -5.22
C ASN A 249 -3.98 -2.29 -6.33
N LEU A 250 -4.22 -3.51 -6.77
CA LEU A 250 -5.23 -3.83 -7.77
C LEU A 250 -6.55 -4.17 -7.07
N TYR A 251 -7.64 -3.54 -7.50
CA TYR A 251 -8.96 -3.73 -6.93
C TYR A 251 -9.97 -4.15 -7.99
N VAL A 252 -10.87 -5.04 -7.59
CA VAL A 252 -12.04 -5.44 -8.37
C VAL A 252 -13.27 -4.92 -7.63
N ARG A 253 -14.14 -4.19 -8.32
CA ARG A 253 -15.45 -3.80 -7.80
C ARG A 253 -16.54 -4.46 -8.64
N ARG A 254 -17.47 -5.17 -8.01
CA ARG A 254 -18.63 -5.77 -8.67
C ARG A 254 -19.74 -4.74 -8.92
N VAL A 255 -20.71 -5.13 -9.75
CA VAL A 255 -21.92 -4.34 -10.04
C VAL A 255 -22.79 -4.08 -8.81
N ASP A 256 -22.72 -4.92 -7.79
CA ASP A 256 -23.42 -4.76 -6.51
C ASP A 256 -22.64 -3.89 -5.51
N GLY A 257 -21.50 -3.33 -5.92
CA GLY A 257 -20.68 -2.45 -5.10
C GLY A 257 -19.65 -3.16 -4.22
N ALA A 258 -19.62 -4.50 -4.16
CA ALA A 258 -18.60 -5.22 -3.42
C ALA A 258 -17.19 -4.96 -3.98
N ILE A 259 -16.21 -4.66 -3.12
CA ILE A 259 -14.82 -4.35 -3.50
C ILE A 259 -13.89 -5.41 -2.90
N SER A 260 -12.91 -5.88 -3.66
CA SER A 260 -11.88 -6.79 -3.15
C SER A 260 -10.97 -6.13 -2.11
N ASN A 261 -10.28 -6.92 -1.29
CA ASN A 261 -9.36 -6.42 -0.24
C ASN A 261 -8.12 -5.68 -0.76
N GLY A 262 -8.00 -5.49 -2.08
CA GLY A 262 -6.82 -4.95 -2.73
C GLY A 262 -5.72 -6.00 -2.82
N PHE A 263 -5.10 -6.07 -3.99
CA PHE A 263 -4.05 -7.03 -4.25
C PHE A 263 -2.73 -6.28 -4.43
N PRO A 264 -1.86 -6.25 -3.40
CA PRO A 264 -0.58 -5.57 -3.50
C PRO A 264 0.29 -6.26 -4.53
N ARG A 265 0.71 -5.49 -5.52
CA ARG A 265 1.62 -5.96 -6.56
C ARG A 265 2.70 -4.93 -6.82
N GLN A 266 3.93 -5.40 -6.67
CA GLN A 266 5.08 -4.75 -7.25
C GLN A 266 5.26 -5.33 -8.65
N PHE A 267 5.26 -4.46 -9.64
CA PHE A 267 5.50 -4.88 -11.00
C PHE A 267 7.00 -4.91 -11.28
N GLU A 268 7.57 -6.10 -11.32
CA GLU A 268 8.93 -6.29 -11.82
C GLU A 268 8.86 -6.57 -13.31
N VAL A 269 9.15 -5.55 -14.12
CA VAL A 269 9.35 -5.76 -15.56
C VAL A 269 10.83 -5.87 -15.79
N PRO A 270 11.30 -6.92 -16.50
CA PRO A 270 12.66 -6.96 -16.98
C PRO A 270 12.94 -5.69 -17.77
N VAL A 271 13.84 -4.86 -17.27
CA VAL A 271 14.27 -3.66 -17.97
C VAL A 271 15.53 -3.98 -18.75
N GLU A 272 15.62 -3.44 -19.96
CA GLU A 272 16.90 -3.32 -20.63
C GLU A 272 17.40 -1.90 -20.48
N THR A 273 18.67 -1.78 -20.13
CA THR A 273 19.38 -0.50 -20.01
C THR A 273 20.48 -0.48 -21.07
N ARG A 274 20.73 0.70 -21.62
CA ARG A 274 21.91 0.93 -22.46
C ARG A 274 22.37 2.36 -22.35
N MET A 275 23.64 2.57 -22.67
CA MET A 275 24.17 3.91 -22.91
C MET A 275 23.71 4.39 -24.28
N LEU A 276 23.17 5.61 -24.32
CA LEU A 276 22.64 6.22 -25.52
C LEU A 276 23.77 6.51 -26.50
N LYS A 277 23.71 5.95 -27.71
CA LYS A 277 24.71 6.18 -28.76
C LYS A 277 24.19 7.15 -29.80
N ARG A 278 25.08 7.92 -30.44
CA ARG A 278 24.71 8.83 -31.54
C ARG A 278 24.04 8.09 -32.69
N THR A 279 24.53 6.88 -32.95
CA THR A 279 24.06 6.02 -34.02
C THR A 279 22.75 5.34 -33.69
N ASP A 280 22.21 5.51 -32.47
CA ASP A 280 20.91 4.97 -32.15
C ASP A 280 19.86 5.71 -33.00
N PRO A 281 19.08 5.01 -33.83
CA PRO A 281 18.10 5.63 -34.73
C PRO A 281 17.01 6.40 -33.96
N GLU A 282 16.85 6.07 -32.68
CA GLU A 282 15.92 6.68 -31.75
C GLU A 282 16.42 8.02 -31.19
N VAL A 283 17.61 8.50 -31.55
CA VAL A 283 18.21 9.75 -31.04
C VAL A 283 18.25 10.80 -32.12
N ARG A 284 17.36 11.79 -32.02
CA ARG A 284 17.40 12.97 -32.89
C ARG A 284 17.97 14.17 -32.15
N VAL A 285 19.21 14.54 -32.48
CA VAL A 285 19.82 15.81 -32.04
C VAL A 285 19.33 16.92 -32.96
N ILE A 286 18.53 17.85 -32.44
CA ILE A 286 17.88 18.88 -33.28
C ILE A 286 18.80 20.09 -33.49
N PHE A 287 19.63 20.45 -32.51
CA PHE A 287 20.41 21.68 -32.57
C PHE A 287 21.62 21.61 -31.63
N CYS A 288 22.70 22.28 -32.02
CA CYS A 288 23.85 22.67 -31.19
C CYS A 288 24.15 24.08 -31.66
N GLY A 289 23.73 25.08 -30.88
CA GLY A 289 23.91 26.49 -31.22
C GLY A 289 24.84 27.15 -30.23
N VAL A 290 25.82 27.87 -30.77
CA VAL A 290 26.60 28.89 -30.04
C VAL A 290 25.84 30.21 -30.07
N SER A 291 25.89 30.99 -28.99
CA SER A 291 25.30 32.32 -28.96
C SER A 291 25.97 33.23 -30.01
N LEU A 292 25.17 33.92 -30.82
CA LEU A 292 25.58 34.77 -31.95
C LEU A 292 26.48 35.98 -31.57
N TYR A 293 26.82 36.16 -30.29
CA TYR A 293 27.72 37.21 -29.81
C TYR A 293 29.19 36.80 -29.75
N ALA A 294 29.53 35.53 -30.00
CA ALA A 294 30.91 35.12 -30.21
C ALA A 294 31.40 35.61 -31.59
N THR A 295 31.74 36.90 -31.67
CA THR A 295 32.21 37.53 -32.91
C THR A 295 33.59 37.05 -33.37
N ASN A 296 34.25 36.14 -32.65
CA ASN A 296 35.53 35.55 -33.06
C ASN A 296 35.58 34.05 -32.68
N ASN A 297 35.45 33.17 -33.67
CA ASN A 297 35.98 31.80 -33.70
C ASN A 297 35.78 30.89 -32.46
N SER A 298 34.64 30.95 -31.74
CA SER A 298 34.18 29.79 -30.95
C SER A 298 33.68 28.72 -31.91
N VAL A 299 34.62 28.11 -32.64
CA VAL A 299 34.30 26.98 -33.50
C VAL A 299 33.96 25.84 -32.56
N CYS A 300 32.70 25.38 -32.56
CA CYS A 300 32.38 24.00 -32.18
C CYS A 300 33.17 23.06 -33.09
N GLN A 301 34.47 22.90 -32.83
CA GLN A 301 35.39 22.18 -33.73
C GLN A 301 35.03 20.71 -33.86
N SER A 302 34.28 20.19 -32.89
CA SER A 302 33.72 18.86 -32.95
C SER A 302 32.82 18.65 -31.75
N SER A 303 31.51 18.83 -31.89
CA SER A 303 30.58 17.99 -31.12
C SER A 303 30.62 16.56 -31.72
N THR A 304 31.81 15.95 -31.73
CA THR A 304 31.97 14.55 -32.10
C THR A 304 31.47 13.73 -30.94
N TRP A 305 30.24 13.23 -31.05
CA TRP A 305 29.84 12.08 -30.24
C TRP A 305 30.74 10.91 -30.64
N SER A 306 31.63 10.51 -29.75
CA SER A 306 32.27 9.20 -29.82
C SER A 306 31.47 8.23 -28.96
N SER A 307 31.03 7.13 -29.57
CA SER A 307 30.54 5.87 -28.98
C SER A 307 29.41 5.82 -27.92
N ALA A 308 29.08 6.88 -27.17
CA ALA A 308 27.95 6.93 -26.20
C ALA A 308 27.76 8.30 -25.48
N THR A 309 28.49 9.34 -25.87
CA THR A 309 28.66 10.52 -25.01
C THR A 309 28.42 11.82 -25.79
N LEU A 310 27.64 12.74 -25.21
CA LEU A 310 27.56 14.13 -25.68
C LEU A 310 28.85 14.84 -25.30
N ASN A 311 29.68 15.23 -26.27
CA ASN A 311 30.91 15.97 -25.98
C ASN A 311 30.78 17.42 -26.45
N GLY A 312 31.20 18.36 -25.61
CA GLY A 312 31.47 19.75 -25.98
C GLY A 312 32.95 20.05 -25.74
N ARG A 313 33.58 20.74 -26.70
CA ARG A 313 34.97 21.20 -26.58
C ARG A 313 35.03 22.64 -27.05
N HIS A 314 35.45 23.50 -26.14
CA HIS A 314 35.50 24.94 -26.31
C HIS A 314 36.89 25.44 -25.92
N PHE A 315 37.45 26.33 -26.73
CA PHE A 315 38.69 27.02 -26.44
C PHE A 315 38.51 28.47 -26.86
N ASN A 316 39.04 29.40 -26.08
CA ASN A 316 39.15 30.77 -26.53
C ASN A 316 40.45 30.88 -27.35
N GLY A 317 40.32 30.99 -28.66
CA GLY A 317 41.47 31.38 -29.45
C GLY A 317 41.60 32.90 -29.35
N TRP A 318 42.82 33.39 -29.12
CA TRP A 318 43.26 34.78 -29.34
C TRP A 318 43.21 35.69 -28.11
N GLY A 319 44.40 36.01 -27.58
CA GLY A 319 44.63 36.88 -26.42
C GLY A 319 44.41 38.37 -26.69
N SER A 320 43.24 38.76 -27.20
CA SER A 320 42.95 40.17 -27.51
C SER A 320 41.71 40.76 -26.86
N ASP A 321 40.99 40.03 -26.00
CA ASP A 321 40.01 40.68 -25.12
C ASP A 321 39.95 40.00 -23.74
N PRO A 322 40.33 40.69 -22.64
CA PRO A 322 40.09 40.22 -21.28
C PRO A 322 38.58 40.16 -20.92
N LEU A 323 37.70 40.66 -21.79
CA LEU A 323 36.26 40.45 -21.70
C LEU A 323 35.91 39.03 -22.15
N CYS A 324 36.02 38.15 -21.17
CA CYS A 324 35.62 36.76 -21.16
C CYS A 324 34.34 36.37 -21.93
N CYS A 325 34.39 35.20 -22.59
CA CYS A 325 33.29 34.65 -23.36
C CYS A 325 32.43 33.72 -22.50
N TYR A 326 31.29 34.21 -22.03
CA TYR A 326 30.20 33.36 -21.53
C TYR A 326 29.38 32.86 -22.73
N ASP A 327 29.21 31.55 -22.84
CA ASP A 327 28.41 30.92 -23.90
C ASP A 327 27.74 29.65 -23.38
N TYR A 328 26.92 29.00 -24.21
CA TYR A 328 26.27 27.74 -23.87
C TYR A 328 26.05 26.87 -25.10
N ASP A 329 26.09 25.55 -24.88
CA ASP A 329 25.61 24.58 -25.85
C ASP A 329 24.20 24.14 -25.46
N GLU A 330 23.26 24.20 -26.41
CA GLU A 330 21.92 23.64 -26.25
C GLU A 330 21.79 22.35 -27.07
N TYR A 331 21.21 21.32 -26.46
CA TYR A 331 20.90 20.06 -27.12
C TYR A 331 19.39 19.81 -27.06
N ALA A 332 18.87 19.00 -27.98
CA ALA A 332 17.53 18.44 -27.87
C ALA A 332 17.58 16.94 -28.17
N ILE A 333 17.08 16.12 -27.25
CA ILE A 333 17.05 14.66 -27.36
C ILE A 333 15.61 14.20 -27.23
N HIS A 334 15.15 13.44 -28.23
CA HIS A 334 13.87 12.77 -28.22
C HIS A 334 14.12 11.27 -28.37
N LEU A 335 13.64 10.47 -27.42
CA LEU A 335 13.68 9.02 -27.42
C LEU A 335 12.39 8.44 -28.02
N GLN A 336 12.51 7.32 -28.72
CA GLN A 336 11.38 6.60 -29.36
C GLN A 336 11.24 5.18 -28.76
N ASP A 337 10.28 4.40 -29.26
CA ASP A 337 10.15 2.95 -28.97
C ASP A 337 10.16 2.57 -27.47
N GLY A 338 9.52 3.42 -26.66
CA GLY A 338 9.35 3.19 -25.22
C GLY A 338 10.60 3.44 -24.37
N TRP A 339 11.69 3.97 -24.95
CA TRP A 339 12.86 4.38 -24.19
C TRP A 339 12.61 5.65 -23.38
N VAL A 340 13.10 5.64 -22.14
CA VAL A 340 13.06 6.80 -21.24
C VAL A 340 14.43 7.04 -20.61
N PHE A 341 14.69 8.28 -20.22
CA PHE A 341 15.92 8.62 -19.50
C PHE A 341 15.98 7.92 -18.14
N SER A 342 17.13 7.32 -17.83
CA SER A 342 17.38 6.61 -16.57
C SER A 342 18.32 7.38 -15.66
N ARG A 343 19.51 7.73 -16.17
CA ARG A 343 20.54 8.47 -15.44
C ARG A 343 21.41 9.26 -16.41
N SER A 344 22.10 10.27 -15.92
CA SER A 344 23.16 10.94 -16.67
C SER A 344 24.37 11.16 -15.78
N GLU A 345 25.56 11.06 -16.37
CA GLU A 345 26.81 11.45 -15.72
C GLU A 345 27.43 12.60 -16.51
N PHE A 346 27.65 13.73 -15.84
CA PHE A 346 28.32 14.89 -16.42
C PHE A 346 29.78 14.89 -15.98
N LYS A 347 30.70 14.82 -16.94
CA LYS A 347 32.14 14.91 -16.71
C LYS A 347 32.64 16.18 -17.35
N LYS A 348 33.60 16.84 -16.69
CA LYS A 348 34.27 18.02 -17.24
C LYS A 348 35.77 17.92 -16.99
N THR A 349 36.52 18.53 -17.90
CA THR A 349 37.95 18.73 -17.80
C THR A 349 38.23 20.17 -18.21
N VAL A 350 38.82 20.93 -17.31
CA VAL A 350 39.25 22.32 -17.55
C VAL A 350 40.77 22.31 -17.53
N THR A 351 41.40 22.91 -18.52
CA THR A 351 42.85 23.16 -18.54
C THR A 351 43.06 24.66 -18.57
N GLY A 352 43.65 25.22 -17.51
CA GLY A 352 43.86 26.66 -17.32
C GLY A 352 43.88 27.07 -15.85
N ASN A 353 44.18 28.35 -15.55
CA ASN A 353 44.45 28.84 -14.20
C ASN A 353 43.19 29.29 -13.43
N ASP A 354 42.09 29.58 -14.12
CA ASP A 354 41.02 30.41 -13.53
C ASP A 354 39.81 29.64 -12.96
N GLY A 355 39.82 28.31 -12.98
CA GLY A 355 38.88 27.49 -12.18
C GLY A 355 37.42 27.38 -12.67
N ASP A 356 37.00 26.13 -12.89
CA ASP A 356 35.63 25.61 -12.85
C ASP A 356 34.48 26.33 -13.60
N PHE A 357 34.68 26.56 -14.89
CA PHE A 357 33.75 27.34 -15.70
C PHE A 357 32.64 26.61 -16.44
N VAL A 358 32.52 25.29 -16.33
CA VAL A 358 31.43 24.53 -16.97
C VAL A 358 30.38 24.14 -15.95
N LYS A 359 29.14 24.55 -16.19
CA LYS A 359 28.01 24.18 -15.36
C LYS A 359 27.37 22.89 -15.89
N PRO A 360 26.86 22.01 -15.01
CA PRO A 360 26.06 20.87 -15.41
C PRO A 360 24.83 21.31 -16.25
N PRO A 361 24.30 20.41 -17.10
CA PRO A 361 23.18 20.73 -17.98
C PRO A 361 21.92 21.16 -17.22
N LYS A 362 21.24 22.20 -17.72
CA LYS A 362 19.94 22.70 -17.22
C LYS A 362 18.86 22.67 -18.30
N PRO A 363 17.65 22.14 -18.03
CA PRO A 363 17.27 21.46 -16.79
C PRO A 363 18.05 20.15 -16.62
N ALA A 364 18.14 19.67 -15.38
CA ALA A 364 18.69 18.34 -15.10
C ALA A 364 17.94 17.25 -15.87
N LEU A 365 18.57 16.09 -16.05
CA LEU A 365 17.98 14.99 -16.81
C LEU A 365 16.60 14.60 -16.25
N PRO A 366 15.54 14.64 -17.08
CA PRO A 366 14.20 14.34 -16.64
C PRO A 366 13.98 12.81 -16.64
N VAL A 367 14.36 12.15 -15.55
CA VAL A 367 14.23 10.69 -15.39
C VAL A 367 12.78 10.24 -15.67
N GLY A 368 12.63 9.24 -16.53
CA GLY A 368 11.33 8.70 -16.94
C GLY A 368 10.63 9.47 -18.06
N LYS A 369 11.21 10.56 -18.58
CA LYS A 369 10.69 11.26 -19.77
C LYS A 369 11.37 10.77 -21.05
N THR A 370 10.76 11.09 -22.18
CA THR A 370 11.24 10.77 -23.54
C THR A 370 11.89 11.97 -24.23
N SER A 371 11.81 13.16 -23.65
CA SER A 371 12.32 14.40 -24.25
C SER A 371 13.14 15.19 -23.24
N TRP A 372 14.29 15.73 -23.68
CA TRP A 372 15.16 16.55 -22.87
C TRP A 372 15.87 17.61 -23.72
N VAL A 373 15.86 18.86 -23.26
CA VAL A 373 16.49 20.00 -23.94
C VAL A 373 17.48 20.69 -22.99
N PRO A 374 18.66 20.11 -22.75
CA PRO A 374 19.63 20.69 -21.82
C PRO A 374 20.45 21.82 -22.44
N LYS A 375 20.78 22.80 -21.60
CA LYS A 375 21.77 23.84 -21.84
C LYS A 375 22.98 23.62 -20.94
N VAL A 376 24.17 23.54 -21.53
CA VAL A 376 25.45 23.49 -20.81
C VAL A 376 26.10 24.85 -20.93
N GLU A 377 26.09 25.62 -19.86
CA GLU A 377 26.73 26.93 -19.80
C GLU A 377 28.22 26.75 -19.52
N PHE A 378 29.05 27.50 -20.23
CA PHE A 378 30.48 27.52 -20.01
C PHE A 378 31.06 28.93 -20.10
N TRP A 379 32.27 29.07 -19.57
CA TRP A 379 33.07 30.29 -19.66
C TRP A 379 34.51 29.90 -19.96
N THR A 380 35.20 30.69 -20.79
CA THR A 380 36.60 30.45 -21.14
C THR A 380 37.36 31.77 -21.19
N SER A 381 38.43 31.90 -20.42
CA SER A 381 39.45 32.94 -20.63
C SER A 381 40.33 32.61 -21.84
N SER A 382 41.22 33.53 -22.23
CA SER A 382 42.09 33.41 -23.41
C SER A 382 43.03 32.20 -23.41
N ASP A 383 43.30 31.61 -22.24
CA ASP A 383 44.21 30.46 -22.08
C ASP A 383 43.48 29.20 -21.60
N ASP A 384 42.15 29.26 -21.42
CA ASP A 384 41.37 28.13 -20.95
C ASP A 384 40.93 27.22 -22.09
N LYS A 385 41.02 25.92 -21.82
CA LYS A 385 40.36 24.89 -22.60
C LYS A 385 39.33 24.19 -21.74
N VAL A 386 38.09 24.22 -22.21
CA VAL A 386 36.96 23.53 -21.61
C VAL A 386 36.61 22.31 -22.44
N THR A 387 36.51 21.15 -21.80
CA THR A 387 35.92 19.94 -22.38
C THR A 387 34.91 19.38 -21.41
N TYR A 388 33.76 18.94 -21.91
CA TYR A 388 32.80 18.23 -21.10
C TYR A 388 32.17 17.08 -21.87
N SER A 389 31.61 16.15 -21.11
CA SER A 389 30.97 14.95 -21.60
C SER A 389 29.68 14.70 -20.80
N ILE A 390 28.59 14.30 -21.46
CA ILE A 390 27.37 13.81 -20.80
C ILE A 390 27.12 12.38 -21.28
N ASP A 391 27.29 11.43 -20.37
CA ASP A 391 26.93 10.03 -20.57
C ASP A 391 25.46 9.84 -20.19
N ILE A 392 24.62 9.37 -21.10
CA ILE A 392 23.17 9.21 -20.86
C ILE A 392 22.83 7.72 -20.87
N GLU A 393 22.32 7.22 -19.75
CA GLU A 393 21.70 5.90 -19.69
C GLU A 393 20.21 6.04 -19.98
N VAL A 394 19.74 5.25 -20.94
CA VAL A 394 18.32 5.07 -21.22
C VAL A 394 17.89 3.67 -20.81
N LYS A 395 16.61 3.53 -20.52
CA LYS A 395 16.01 2.23 -20.22
C LYS A 395 14.65 2.09 -20.88
N ARG A 396 14.27 0.85 -21.15
CA ARG A 396 12.90 0.47 -21.51
C ARG A 396 12.54 -0.89 -20.96
N ALA A 397 11.27 -1.25 -21.03
CA ALA A 397 10.82 -2.60 -20.77
C ALA A 397 11.35 -3.54 -21.86
N LYS A 398 11.92 -4.69 -21.47
CA LYS A 398 12.42 -5.71 -22.40
C LYS A 398 11.27 -6.22 -23.27
N GLY A 399 11.46 -6.14 -24.59
CA GLY A 399 10.51 -6.54 -25.62
C GLY A 399 9.33 -5.61 -25.87
N ALA A 400 9.39 -4.36 -25.40
CA ALA A 400 8.53 -3.31 -25.96
C ALA A 400 8.96 -3.04 -27.42
N TYR A 401 8.22 -3.59 -28.38
CA TYR A 401 8.33 -3.32 -29.82
C TYR A 401 6.94 -3.19 -30.43
#